data_AF-A0A1B0ASR2-F1
#
_entry.id   AF-A0A1B0ASR2-F1
#
_cell.length_a   1.000
_cell.length_b   1.000
_cell.length_c   1.000
_cell.angle_alpha   90.00
_cell.angle_beta   90.00
_cell.angle_gamma   90.00
#
_symmetry.space_group_name_H-M   'P 1'
#
loop_
_entity.id
_entity.type
_entity.pdbx_description
1 polymer ?
#
loop_
_entity_poly.entity_id
_entity_poly.type
_entity_poly.pdbx_seq_one_letter_code
_entity_poly.pdbx_strand_id
1 'polypeptide(L)'
;MNNIFNKATQAEREAIIFQYTSWEGNPGYQNQQQIGKAVGDHFFTCPTNEYAQALAERGASVHYYYFTHRTSTSLWGEWMGVLHGDEIEYFFGQPLNTSLQYRPVERELGKRMLNSVIEFAKTGNPAVDGEEWPNFSKEDPVYYVFSTDEKIEKLQRGPLAKRCSFWNDYLPKVRSWAGFMKTLDSNDCSHGSGKRTNCSTASTYFRKLNVINVTPKSHIKIDQSTVLKRLQNLGLGCENASLTSASPAVAEHNYNNILINTLVLATIIITAYQYQ
;
A
#
# COMPACT_ATOMS: atom_id res chain seq x y z
N MET A 1 13.27 9.49 7.48
CA MET A 1 13.06 8.83 6.17
C MET A 1 14.31 8.20 5.58
N ASN A 2 15.43 8.91 5.40
CA ASN A 2 16.62 8.36 4.73
C ASN A 2 17.20 7.10 5.39
N ASN A 3 17.17 7.00 6.72
CA ASN A 3 17.63 5.81 7.43
C ASN A 3 16.64 4.64 7.33
N ILE A 4 15.34 4.94 7.30
CA ILE A 4 14.26 3.93 7.25
C ILE A 4 14.19 3.32 5.84
N PHE A 5 14.25 4.16 4.81
CA PHE A 5 14.16 3.77 3.41
C PHE A 5 15.54 3.80 2.72
N ASN A 6 16.59 3.39 3.43
CA ASN A 6 17.97 3.45 2.95
C ASN A 6 18.23 2.56 1.72
N LYS A 7 17.48 1.46 1.57
CA LYS A 7 17.55 0.55 0.43
C LYS A 7 16.78 1.04 -0.81
N ALA A 8 15.91 2.04 -0.68
CA ALA A 8 15.17 2.61 -1.81
C ALA A 8 16.10 3.48 -2.69
N THR A 9 15.73 3.72 -3.93
CA THR A 9 16.44 4.68 -4.79
C THR A 9 16.29 6.11 -4.25
N GLN A 10 17.18 7.02 -4.69
CA GLN A 10 17.05 8.43 -4.31
C GLN A 10 15.71 9.03 -4.74
N ALA A 11 15.27 8.74 -5.97
CA ALA A 11 13.98 9.21 -6.48
C ALA A 11 12.80 8.71 -5.63
N GLU A 12 12.82 7.45 -5.21
CA GLU A 12 11.80 6.92 -4.29
C GLU A 12 11.85 7.61 -2.93
N ARG A 13 13.03 7.81 -2.35
CA ARG A 13 13.16 8.50 -1.06
C ARG A 13 12.64 9.93 -1.10
N GLU A 14 12.95 10.68 -2.14
CA GLU A 14 12.47 12.05 -2.33
C GLU A 14 10.94 12.08 -2.49
N ALA A 15 10.38 11.14 -3.26
CA ALA A 15 8.93 10.99 -3.38
C ALA A 15 8.26 10.65 -2.03
N ILE A 16 8.83 9.75 -1.24
CA ILE A 16 8.32 9.38 0.10
C ILE A 16 8.40 10.57 1.04
N ILE A 17 9.52 11.29 1.08
CA ILE A 17 9.68 12.49 1.92
C ILE A 17 8.61 13.52 1.55
N PHE A 18 8.42 13.78 0.26
CA PHE A 18 7.43 14.74 -0.20
C PHE A 18 6.00 14.33 0.20
N GLN A 19 5.64 13.07 0.00
CA GLN A 19 4.32 12.54 0.34
C GLN A 19 3.98 12.67 1.84
N TYR A 20 4.97 12.49 2.72
CA TYR A 20 4.81 12.50 4.18
C TYR A 20 5.34 13.78 4.83
N THR A 21 5.56 14.85 4.07
CA THR A 21 5.87 16.16 4.66
C THR A 21 4.56 16.83 5.08
N SER A 22 4.43 17.16 6.36
CA SER A 22 3.31 18.00 6.83
C SER A 22 3.64 19.46 6.59
N TRP A 23 2.83 20.14 5.78
CA TRP A 23 2.94 21.58 5.53
C TRP A 23 2.12 22.42 6.52
N GLU A 24 1.31 21.75 7.35
CA GLU A 24 0.43 22.36 8.34
C GLU A 24 0.71 21.79 9.74
N GLY A 25 0.35 22.56 10.78
CA GLY A 25 0.47 22.16 12.18
C GLY A 25 1.86 22.37 12.80
N ASN A 26 2.05 21.87 14.02
CA ASN A 26 3.33 21.99 14.72
C ASN A 26 4.39 21.08 14.06
N PRO A 27 5.50 21.65 13.53
CA PRO A 27 6.45 20.90 12.71
C PRO A 27 7.06 19.67 13.42
N GLY A 28 7.39 19.76 14.71
CA GLY A 28 8.06 18.67 15.44
C GLY A 28 7.14 17.46 15.61
N TYR A 29 5.96 17.69 16.19
CA TYR A 29 4.97 16.63 16.43
C TYR A 29 4.45 16.05 15.12
N GLN A 30 4.13 16.89 14.13
CA GLN A 30 3.61 16.41 12.85
C GLN A 30 4.66 15.59 12.09
N ASN A 31 5.94 15.96 12.12
CA ASN A 31 7.00 15.14 11.51
C ASN A 31 7.06 13.75 12.13
N GLN A 32 6.96 13.62 13.45
CA GLN A 32 6.92 12.32 14.13
C GLN A 32 5.70 11.50 13.67
N GLN A 33 4.52 12.11 13.64
CA GLN A 33 3.28 11.48 13.18
C GLN A 33 3.38 10.98 11.74
N GLN A 34 3.90 11.81 10.83
CA GLN A 34 4.02 11.44 9.43
C GLN A 34 5.06 10.34 9.19
N ILE A 35 6.13 10.31 9.99
CA ILE A 35 7.07 9.18 9.97
C ILE A 35 6.38 7.89 10.39
N GLY A 36 5.59 7.92 11.48
CA GLY A 36 4.78 6.77 11.91
C GLY A 36 3.83 6.30 10.82
N LYS A 37 3.12 7.22 10.16
CA LYS A 37 2.22 6.91 9.04
C LYS A 37 2.95 6.28 7.85
N ALA A 38 4.12 6.79 7.46
CA ALA A 38 4.86 6.22 6.33
C ALA A 38 5.31 4.79 6.61
N VAL A 39 5.78 4.51 7.83
CA VAL A 39 6.17 3.16 8.25
C VAL A 39 4.93 2.25 8.28
N GLY A 40 3.84 2.68 8.91
CA GLY A 40 2.60 1.89 8.98
C GLY A 40 1.96 1.64 7.62
N ASP A 41 2.04 2.61 6.70
CA ASP A 41 1.54 2.47 5.33
C ASP A 41 2.39 1.51 4.52
N HIS A 42 3.72 1.70 4.52
CA HIS A 42 4.63 0.92 3.72
C HIS A 42 4.70 -0.55 4.13
N PHE A 43 4.77 -0.83 5.44
CA PHE A 43 5.07 -2.18 5.93
C PHE A 43 3.83 -3.02 6.22
N PHE A 44 2.66 -2.41 6.45
CA PHE A 44 1.48 -3.13 6.92
C PHE A 44 0.24 -2.79 6.09
N THR A 45 -0.19 -1.53 6.12
CA THR A 45 -1.51 -1.13 5.61
C THR A 45 -1.62 -1.34 4.11
N CYS A 46 -0.64 -0.88 3.33
CA CYS A 46 -0.71 -0.91 1.88
C CYS A 46 -0.34 -2.26 1.24
N PRO A 47 0.61 -3.04 1.80
CA PRO A 47 0.78 -4.44 1.40
C PRO A 47 -0.48 -5.27 1.67
N THR A 48 -1.13 -5.10 2.82
CA THR A 48 -2.40 -5.78 3.12
C THR A 48 -3.50 -5.36 2.15
N ASN A 49 -3.59 -4.06 1.83
CA ASN A 49 -4.56 -3.56 0.86
C ASN A 49 -4.33 -4.11 -0.55
N GLU A 50 -3.09 -4.17 -1.01
CA GLU A 50 -2.72 -4.79 -2.30
C GLU A 50 -3.10 -6.26 -2.34
N TYR A 51 -2.78 -7.00 -1.27
CA TYR A 51 -3.08 -8.42 -1.18
C TYR A 51 -4.59 -8.70 -1.14
N ALA A 52 -5.35 -7.89 -0.40
CA ALA A 52 -6.81 -7.98 -0.37
C ALA A 52 -7.43 -7.73 -1.75
N GLN A 53 -6.93 -6.76 -2.51
CA GLN A 53 -7.39 -6.53 -3.89
C GLN A 53 -7.07 -7.75 -4.76
N ALA A 54 -5.85 -8.28 -4.68
CA ALA A 54 -5.44 -9.46 -5.45
C ALA A 54 -6.25 -10.71 -5.12
N LEU A 55 -6.66 -10.91 -3.86
CA LEU A 55 -7.54 -12.00 -3.44
C LEU A 55 -8.94 -11.83 -4.04
N ALA A 56 -9.51 -10.63 -3.96
CA ALA A 56 -10.84 -10.32 -4.51
C ALA A 56 -10.87 -10.48 -6.03
N GLU A 57 -9.85 -10.01 -6.74
CA GLU A 57 -9.70 -10.19 -8.20
C GLU A 57 -9.64 -11.68 -8.61
N ARG A 58 -9.18 -12.55 -7.71
CA ARG A 58 -9.14 -14.01 -7.91
C ARG A 58 -10.41 -14.73 -7.44
N GLY A 59 -11.46 -13.99 -7.09
CA GLY A 59 -12.77 -14.54 -6.72
C GLY A 59 -12.93 -14.92 -5.25
N ALA A 60 -11.98 -14.58 -4.37
CA ALA A 60 -12.17 -14.77 -2.94
C ALA A 60 -13.20 -13.77 -2.39
N SER A 61 -14.05 -14.20 -1.45
CA SER A 61 -14.90 -13.29 -0.68
C SER A 61 -14.03 -12.61 0.39
N VAL A 62 -13.69 -11.35 0.17
CA VAL A 62 -12.80 -10.59 1.07
C VAL A 62 -13.62 -9.59 1.86
N HIS A 63 -13.46 -9.56 3.17
CA HIS A 63 -13.98 -8.50 4.04
C HIS A 63 -12.80 -7.76 4.69
N TYR A 64 -12.85 -6.44 4.67
CA TYR A 64 -11.76 -5.59 5.16
C TYR A 64 -12.21 -4.79 6.38
N TYR A 65 -11.36 -4.70 7.41
CA TYR A 65 -11.60 -3.85 8.59
C TYR A 65 -10.48 -2.83 8.80
N TYR A 66 -10.78 -1.77 9.57
CA TYR A 66 -9.82 -0.79 10.04
C TYR A 66 -10.07 -0.46 11.51
N PHE A 67 -9.14 -0.85 12.38
CA PHE A 67 -9.23 -0.61 13.83
C PHE A 67 -8.67 0.77 14.17
N THR A 68 -9.47 1.62 14.80
CA THR A 68 -9.12 3.03 15.10
C THR A 68 -9.30 3.40 16.56
N HIS A 69 -9.61 2.42 17.41
CA HIS A 69 -9.82 2.66 18.82
C HIS A 69 -8.51 2.56 19.61
N ARG A 70 -8.18 3.59 20.39
CA ARG A 70 -7.08 3.55 21.36
C ARG A 70 -7.64 3.12 22.72
N THR A 71 -7.22 1.95 23.22
CA THR A 71 -7.64 1.44 24.53
C THR A 71 -7.34 2.45 25.64
N SER A 72 -8.33 2.70 26.51
CA SER A 72 -8.25 3.67 27.59
C SER A 72 -7.12 3.43 28.59
N THR A 73 -6.70 2.18 28.72
CA THR A 73 -5.61 1.73 29.61
C THR A 73 -4.27 1.58 28.89
N SER A 74 -4.15 1.98 27.62
CA SER A 74 -2.88 1.95 26.88
C SER A 74 -1.82 2.79 27.60
N LEU A 75 -0.74 2.14 28.03
CA LEU A 75 0.38 2.76 28.75
C LEU A 75 1.40 3.45 27.82
N TRP A 76 1.27 3.24 26.51
CA TRP A 76 2.13 3.86 25.51
C TRP A 76 1.86 5.37 25.40
N GLY A 77 2.81 6.14 24.88
CA GLY A 77 2.59 7.58 24.69
C GLY A 77 1.39 7.85 23.77
N GLU A 78 0.59 8.88 24.05
CA GLU A 78 -0.59 9.24 23.25
C GLU A 78 -0.26 9.48 21.77
N TRP A 79 0.94 10.02 21.51
CA TRP A 79 1.45 10.25 20.15
C TRP A 79 1.56 8.97 19.32
N MET A 80 1.64 7.78 19.94
CA MET A 80 1.69 6.52 19.20
C MET A 80 0.31 6.12 18.66
N GLY A 81 -0.77 6.74 19.14
CA GLY A 81 -2.12 6.49 18.66
C GLY A 81 -2.58 5.07 18.97
N VAL A 82 -3.02 4.35 17.95
CA VAL A 82 -3.41 2.94 17.99
C VAL A 82 -2.22 2.11 17.53
N LEU A 83 -1.66 1.31 18.42
CA LEU A 83 -0.47 0.54 18.10
C LEU A 83 -0.82 -0.68 17.26
N HIS A 84 0.17 -1.16 16.51
CA HIS A 84 0.10 -2.47 15.89
C HIS A 84 -0.07 -3.54 16.98
N GLY A 85 -1.12 -4.35 16.87
CA GLY A 85 -1.44 -5.40 17.83
C GLY A 85 -2.46 -4.99 18.90
N ASP A 86 -2.81 -3.70 19.02
CA ASP A 86 -3.84 -3.24 19.98
C ASP A 86 -5.21 -3.88 19.66
N GLU A 87 -5.46 -4.29 18.41
CA GLU A 87 -6.72 -4.93 18.00
C GLU A 87 -6.86 -6.37 18.51
N ILE A 88 -5.74 -7.02 18.85
CA ILE A 88 -5.70 -8.45 19.20
C ILE A 88 -6.57 -8.71 20.43
N GLU A 89 -6.43 -7.90 21.48
CA GLU A 89 -7.19 -8.08 22.72
C GLU A 89 -8.70 -8.01 22.50
N TYR A 90 -9.16 -7.19 21.55
CA TYR A 90 -10.58 -7.04 21.22
C TYR A 90 -11.10 -8.23 20.43
N PHE A 91 -10.35 -8.73 19.43
CA PHE A 91 -10.74 -9.92 18.68
C PHE A 91 -10.81 -11.18 19.55
N PHE A 92 -9.99 -11.27 20.60
CA PHE A 92 -10.05 -12.34 21.59
C PHE A 92 -11.05 -12.09 22.73
N GLY A 93 -11.77 -10.96 22.71
CA GLY A 93 -12.79 -10.65 23.71
C GLY A 93 -12.24 -10.35 25.11
N GLN A 94 -10.97 -9.97 25.25
CA GLN A 94 -10.41 -9.55 26.54
C GLN A 94 -11.20 -8.41 27.21
N PRO A 95 -11.80 -7.44 26.47
CA PRO A 95 -12.70 -6.45 27.06
C PRO A 95 -13.94 -7.03 27.76
N LEU A 96 -14.31 -8.29 27.52
CA LEU A 96 -15.41 -8.96 28.22
C LEU A 96 -15.00 -9.50 29.60
N ASN A 97 -13.70 -9.64 29.85
CA ASN A 97 -13.19 -10.05 31.15
C ASN A 97 -13.43 -8.93 32.18
N THR A 98 -14.32 -9.19 33.14
CA THR A 98 -14.69 -8.20 34.17
C THR A 98 -13.57 -7.93 35.17
N SER A 99 -12.54 -8.78 35.24
CA SER A 99 -11.36 -8.57 36.07
C SER A 99 -10.36 -7.58 35.44
N LEU A 100 -10.50 -7.28 34.14
CA LEU A 100 -9.68 -6.28 33.45
C LEU A 100 -10.42 -4.95 33.35
N GLN A 101 -9.67 -3.85 33.41
CA GLN A 101 -10.22 -2.50 33.32
C GLN A 101 -10.43 -2.08 31.87
N TYR A 102 -11.70 -1.97 31.46
CA TYR A 102 -12.14 -1.41 30.18
C TYR A 102 -13.38 -0.54 30.41
N ARG A 103 -13.53 0.53 29.62
CA ARG A 103 -14.74 1.35 29.61
C ARG A 103 -15.92 0.56 29.04
N PRO A 104 -17.18 0.90 29.39
CA PRO A 104 -18.35 0.21 28.85
C PRO A 104 -18.37 0.14 27.31
N VAL A 105 -18.04 1.23 26.63
CA VAL A 105 -17.95 1.29 25.16
C VAL A 105 -16.85 0.38 24.58
N GLU A 106 -15.77 0.13 25.33
CA GLU A 106 -14.69 -0.79 24.94
C GLU A 106 -15.13 -2.24 25.10
N ARG A 107 -15.95 -2.54 26.12
CA ARG A 107 -16.55 -3.88 26.29
C ARG A 107 -17.51 -4.19 25.14
N GLU A 108 -18.33 -3.22 24.74
CA GLU A 108 -19.21 -3.36 23.58
C GLU A 108 -18.43 -3.50 22.26
N LEU A 109 -17.34 -2.75 22.09
CA LEU A 109 -16.46 -2.90 20.94
C LEU A 109 -15.83 -4.31 20.91
N GLY A 110 -15.32 -4.80 22.05
CA GLY A 110 -14.75 -6.14 22.18
C GLY A 110 -15.77 -7.24 21.91
N LYS A 111 -17.00 -7.09 22.40
CA LYS A 111 -18.12 -7.99 22.08
C LYS A 111 -18.38 -8.05 20.58
N ARG A 112 -18.43 -6.88 19.93
CA ARG A 112 -18.70 -6.76 18.48
C ARG A 112 -17.59 -7.39 17.65
N MET A 113 -16.33 -7.08 17.97
CA MET A 113 -15.16 -7.64 17.27
C MET A 113 -15.06 -9.16 17.44
N LEU A 114 -15.27 -9.68 18.66
CA LEU A 114 -15.31 -11.12 18.91
C LEU A 114 -16.44 -11.79 18.11
N ASN A 115 -17.64 -11.21 18.12
CA ASN A 115 -18.77 -11.76 17.37
C ASN A 115 -18.50 -11.80 15.87
N SER A 116 -17.88 -10.76 15.29
CA SER A 116 -17.48 -10.76 13.88
C SER A 116 -16.48 -11.88 13.55
N VAL A 117 -15.53 -12.19 14.43
CA VAL A 117 -14.60 -13.31 14.25
C VAL A 117 -15.33 -14.65 14.32
N ILE A 118 -16.22 -14.82 15.30
CA ILE A 118 -17.03 -16.03 15.45
C ILE A 118 -17.92 -16.25 14.23
N GLU A 119 -18.55 -15.20 13.72
CA GLU A 119 -19.46 -15.29 12.59
C GLU A 119 -18.69 -15.58 11.30
N PHE A 120 -17.55 -14.92 11.07
CA PHE A 120 -16.66 -15.24 9.97
C PHE A 120 -16.19 -16.71 10.01
N ALA A 121 -15.86 -17.23 11.19
CA ALA A 121 -15.46 -18.63 11.33
C ALA A 121 -16.59 -19.62 11.04
N LYS A 122 -17.84 -19.25 11.32
CA LYS A 122 -19.02 -20.10 11.06
C LYS A 122 -19.51 -20.04 9.61
N THR A 123 -19.53 -18.85 9.02
CA THR A 123 -20.26 -18.58 7.76
C THR A 123 -19.37 -18.06 6.63
N GLY A 124 -18.15 -17.65 6.94
CA GLY A 124 -17.28 -16.91 6.01
C GLY A 124 -17.61 -15.42 5.88
N ASN A 125 -18.60 -14.90 6.63
CA ASN A 125 -19.01 -13.50 6.63
C ASN A 125 -18.92 -12.91 8.06
N PRO A 126 -18.17 -11.81 8.28
CA PRO A 126 -18.01 -11.20 9.61
C PRO A 126 -19.18 -10.28 10.00
N ALA A 127 -20.15 -10.04 9.10
CA ALA A 127 -21.34 -9.25 9.39
C ALA A 127 -22.18 -9.95 10.47
N VAL A 128 -22.44 -9.24 11.57
CA VAL A 128 -23.39 -9.70 12.59
C VAL A 128 -24.81 -9.31 12.18
N ASP A 129 -25.82 -10.05 12.66
CA ASP A 129 -27.23 -9.84 12.28
C ASP A 129 -27.64 -8.36 12.35
N GLY A 130 -28.12 -7.83 11.23
CA GLY A 130 -28.58 -6.45 11.10
C GLY A 130 -27.49 -5.41 10.81
N GLU A 131 -26.22 -5.80 10.69
CA GLU A 131 -25.14 -4.92 10.24
C GLU A 131 -24.76 -5.17 8.76
N GLU A 132 -24.58 -4.08 8.01
CA GLU A 132 -24.03 -4.16 6.66
C GLU A 132 -22.50 -4.19 6.72
N TRP A 133 -21.92 -5.27 6.17
CA TRP A 133 -20.49 -5.37 5.92
C TRP A 133 -20.24 -5.97 4.52
N PRO A 134 -20.27 -5.14 3.47
CA PRO A 134 -20.09 -5.61 2.10
C PRO A 134 -18.70 -6.20 1.85
N ASN A 135 -18.59 -6.98 0.77
CA ASN A 135 -17.31 -7.48 0.28
C ASN A 135 -16.42 -6.32 -0.19
N PHE A 136 -15.15 -6.41 0.19
CA PHE A 136 -14.08 -5.57 -0.33
C PHE A 136 -13.69 -6.04 -1.74
N SER A 137 -13.53 -5.09 -2.64
CA SER A 137 -12.98 -5.31 -3.99
C SER A 137 -12.14 -4.12 -4.42
N LYS A 138 -11.52 -4.19 -5.59
CA LYS A 138 -10.80 -3.04 -6.15
C LYS A 138 -11.77 -1.96 -6.66
N GLU A 139 -12.90 -2.39 -7.20
CA GLU A 139 -13.97 -1.53 -7.72
C GLU A 139 -14.70 -0.84 -6.57
N ASP A 140 -14.92 -1.57 -5.49
CA ASP A 140 -15.48 -1.05 -4.23
C ASP A 140 -14.57 -1.40 -3.04
N PRO A 141 -13.53 -0.59 -2.73
CA PRO A 141 -12.56 -0.84 -1.67
C PRO A 141 -13.11 -0.43 -0.30
N VAL A 142 -14.31 -0.93 0.04
CA VAL A 142 -15.02 -0.64 1.28
C VAL A 142 -14.45 -1.44 2.45
N TYR A 143 -14.27 -0.78 3.59
CA TYR A 143 -13.82 -1.40 4.83
C TYR A 143 -14.67 -0.95 6.02
N TYR A 144 -14.82 -1.85 7.00
CA TYR A 144 -15.55 -1.60 8.24
C TYR A 144 -14.62 -1.01 9.31
N VAL A 145 -15.04 0.08 9.96
CA VAL A 145 -14.26 0.77 10.99
C VAL A 145 -14.66 0.29 12.38
N PHE A 146 -13.71 -0.31 13.09
CA PHE A 146 -13.86 -0.62 14.51
C PHE A 146 -13.42 0.59 15.35
N SER A 147 -14.38 1.27 15.94
CA SER A 147 -14.20 2.40 16.84
C SER A 147 -15.24 2.40 17.96
N THR A 148 -14.94 3.07 19.07
CA THR A 148 -15.95 3.43 20.08
C THR A 148 -16.66 4.74 19.78
N ASP A 149 -16.21 5.52 18.80
CA ASP A 149 -16.87 6.77 18.41
C ASP A 149 -18.03 6.48 17.45
N GLU A 150 -19.26 6.61 17.96
CA GLU A 150 -20.50 6.37 17.20
C GLU A 150 -20.75 7.41 16.12
N LYS A 151 -20.04 8.54 16.13
CA LYS A 151 -20.18 9.60 15.12
C LYS A 151 -19.44 9.27 13.82
N ILE A 152 -18.55 8.27 13.85
CA ILE A 152 -17.77 7.85 12.69
C ILE A 152 -18.62 6.91 11.84
N GLU A 153 -18.67 7.18 10.53
CA GLU A 153 -19.28 6.26 9.58
C GLU A 153 -18.52 4.93 9.60
N LYS A 154 -19.25 3.84 9.88
CA LYS A 154 -18.71 2.49 10.01
C LYS A 154 -18.14 1.97 8.69
N LEU A 155 -18.71 2.34 7.54
CA LEU A 155 -18.24 1.91 6.23
C LEU A 155 -17.51 3.05 5.52
N GLN A 156 -16.27 2.83 5.10
CA GLN A 156 -15.46 3.83 4.41
C GLN A 156 -14.70 3.24 3.23
N ARG A 157 -14.23 4.08 2.30
CA ARG A 157 -13.51 3.67 1.07
C ARG A 157 -12.26 4.50 0.80
N GLY A 158 -12.42 5.83 0.81
CA GLY A 158 -11.45 6.78 0.26
C GLY A 158 -10.09 6.90 0.98
N PRO A 159 -10.04 7.07 2.33
CA PRO A 159 -8.79 7.38 3.01
C PRO A 159 -7.68 6.34 2.81
N LEU A 160 -8.01 5.05 2.84
CA LEU A 160 -7.04 3.97 2.60
C LEU A 160 -6.65 3.88 1.13
N ALA A 161 -7.60 3.99 0.20
CA ALA A 161 -7.32 3.96 -1.24
C ALA A 161 -6.33 5.08 -1.64
N LYS A 162 -6.53 6.31 -1.15
CA LYS A 162 -5.61 7.42 -1.43
C LYS A 162 -4.21 7.17 -0.86
N ARG A 163 -4.11 6.74 0.41
CA ARG A 163 -2.83 6.46 1.07
C ARG A 163 -2.05 5.37 0.34
N CYS A 164 -2.74 4.31 -0.06
CA CYS A 164 -2.09 3.16 -0.68
C CYS A 164 -1.86 3.29 -2.18
N SER A 165 -2.60 4.16 -2.89
CA SER A 165 -2.29 4.47 -4.29
C SER A 165 -0.87 5.04 -4.48
N PHE A 166 -0.34 5.78 -3.48
CA PHE A 166 1.04 6.25 -3.51
C PHE A 166 2.02 5.06 -3.55
N TRP A 167 1.85 4.10 -2.64
CA TRP A 167 2.76 2.96 -2.50
C TRP A 167 2.59 1.91 -3.59
N ASN A 168 1.34 1.61 -3.96
CA ASN A 168 0.99 0.48 -4.82
C ASN A 168 0.95 0.86 -6.31
N ASP A 169 0.65 2.13 -6.65
CA ASP A 169 0.53 2.57 -8.05
C ASP A 169 1.63 3.55 -8.49
N TYR A 170 1.92 4.56 -7.66
CA TYR A 170 2.84 5.65 -8.05
C TYR A 170 4.30 5.27 -7.86
N LEU A 171 4.68 4.76 -6.70
CA LEU A 171 6.07 4.47 -6.36
C LEU A 171 6.73 3.41 -7.28
N PRO A 172 6.03 2.35 -7.74
CA PRO A 172 6.58 1.42 -8.73
C PRO A 172 6.94 2.10 -10.06
N LYS A 173 6.16 3.12 -10.49
CA LYS A 173 6.47 3.90 -11.70
C LYS A 173 7.73 4.73 -11.51
N VAL A 174 7.89 5.38 -10.34
CA VAL A 174 9.11 6.11 -9.99
C VAL A 174 10.34 5.20 -10.05
N ARG A 175 10.24 3.98 -9.49
CA ARG A 175 11.30 2.97 -9.56
C ARG A 175 11.66 2.60 -10.99
N SER A 176 10.66 2.37 -11.84
CA SER A 176 10.88 2.00 -13.25
C SER A 176 11.61 3.09 -14.04
N TRP A 177 11.24 4.36 -13.84
CA TRP A 177 11.89 5.49 -14.50
C TRP A 177 13.30 5.73 -13.97
N ALA A 178 13.51 5.63 -12.66
CA ALA A 178 14.84 5.71 -12.07
C ALA A 178 15.78 4.61 -12.60
N GLY A 179 15.26 3.39 -12.77
CA GLY A 179 15.98 2.29 -13.41
C GLY A 179 16.36 2.59 -14.86
N PHE A 180 15.39 3.05 -15.66
CA PHE A 180 15.61 3.41 -17.07
C PHE A 180 16.68 4.50 -17.23
N MET A 181 16.61 5.58 -16.44
CA MET A 181 17.60 6.66 -16.47
C MET A 181 19.01 6.16 -16.12
N LYS A 182 19.13 5.26 -15.14
CA LYS A 182 20.41 4.65 -14.79
C LYS A 182 20.98 3.80 -15.92
N THR A 183 20.14 3.08 -16.67
CA THR A 183 20.57 2.32 -17.85
C THR A 183 21.05 3.23 -18.99
N LEU A 184 20.40 4.38 -19.19
CA LEU A 184 20.85 5.37 -20.17
C LEU A 184 22.22 5.96 -19.80
N ASP A 185 22.44 6.25 -18.51
CA ASP A 185 23.73 6.76 -18.03
C ASP A 185 24.86 5.71 -18.07
N SER A 186 24.54 4.41 -17.96
CA SER A 186 25.54 3.32 -17.93
C SER A 186 25.91 2.77 -19.31
N ASN A 187 25.04 2.93 -20.32
CA ASN A 187 25.35 2.59 -21.70
C ASN A 187 26.23 3.65 -22.40
N ASP A 188 26.51 4.77 -21.73
CA ASP A 188 27.41 5.83 -22.21
C ASP A 188 28.82 5.65 -21.59
N CYS A 189 29.52 4.55 -21.98
CA CYS A 189 30.99 4.40 -22.06
C CYS A 189 31.41 2.91 -21.98
N SER A 190 31.32 2.20 -23.10
CA SER A 190 32.19 1.03 -23.34
C SER A 190 32.73 1.08 -24.77
N HIS A 191 33.70 1.98 -25.01
CA HIS A 191 34.60 1.87 -26.15
C HIS A 191 35.94 1.27 -25.72
N GLY A 192 36.08 -0.02 -25.99
CA GLY A 192 37.38 -0.55 -26.37
C GLY A 192 37.91 0.21 -27.60
N SER A 193 39.21 0.46 -27.58
CA SER A 193 40.03 1.05 -28.66
C SER A 193 39.68 2.47 -29.12
N GLY A 194 40.33 3.44 -28.46
CA GLY A 194 41.09 4.51 -29.12
C GLY A 194 40.39 5.32 -30.22
N LYS A 195 39.49 6.23 -29.82
CA LYS A 195 39.25 7.54 -30.46
C LYS A 195 38.43 8.41 -29.51
N ARG A 196 38.97 9.55 -29.09
CA ARG A 196 38.21 10.57 -28.33
C ARG A 196 37.29 11.29 -29.31
N THR A 197 36.02 10.89 -29.36
CA THR A 197 34.95 11.71 -29.93
C THR A 197 34.25 12.45 -28.80
N ASN A 198 34.07 13.77 -28.97
CA ASN A 198 33.34 14.62 -28.03
C ASN A 198 31.91 14.10 -27.86
N CYS A 199 31.65 13.42 -26.74
CA CYS A 199 30.30 13.00 -26.39
C CYS A 199 29.55 14.24 -25.88
N SER A 200 28.79 14.89 -26.78
CA SER A 200 27.70 15.77 -26.36
C SER A 200 26.55 14.88 -25.89
N THR A 201 26.68 14.46 -24.63
CA THR A 201 25.81 13.61 -23.82
C THR A 201 24.33 13.71 -24.17
N ALA A 202 23.67 12.55 -24.31
CA ALA A 202 22.21 12.43 -24.32
C ALA A 202 21.57 13.06 -23.06
N SER A 203 22.30 13.09 -21.94
CA SER A 203 21.96 13.84 -20.70
C SER A 203 21.72 15.35 -20.96
N THR A 204 22.46 15.95 -21.90
CA THR A 204 22.29 17.36 -22.29
C THR A 204 21.06 17.57 -23.20
N TYR A 205 20.67 16.55 -23.97
CA TYR A 205 19.51 16.59 -24.86
C TYR A 205 18.18 16.42 -24.12
N PHE A 206 18.13 15.55 -23.10
CA PHE A 206 16.93 15.39 -22.27
C PHE A 206 16.69 16.58 -21.33
N ARG A 207 17.74 17.27 -20.85
CA ARG A 207 17.56 18.57 -20.14
C ARG A 207 16.92 19.65 -21.01
N LYS A 208 17.03 19.57 -22.35
CA LYS A 208 16.37 20.49 -23.28
C LYS A 208 14.91 20.12 -23.58
N LEU A 209 14.50 18.89 -23.28
CA LEU A 209 13.13 18.42 -23.43
C LEU A 209 12.43 18.57 -22.08
N ASN A 210 11.89 19.76 -21.80
CA ASN A 210 10.93 20.00 -20.71
C ASN A 210 9.67 19.11 -20.88
N VAL A 211 9.77 17.82 -20.59
CA VAL A 211 8.65 16.86 -20.65
C VAL A 211 8.13 16.59 -19.25
N ILE A 212 8.04 17.61 -18.41
CA ILE A 212 7.04 17.65 -17.34
C ILE A 212 6.61 19.11 -17.15
N ASN A 213 5.69 19.60 -18.00
CA ASN A 213 4.88 20.75 -17.63
C ASN A 213 3.83 20.27 -16.63
N VAL A 214 4.14 20.37 -15.33
CA VAL A 214 3.11 20.26 -14.29
C VAL A 214 2.35 21.58 -14.26
N THR A 215 1.22 21.65 -14.95
CA THR A 215 0.20 22.66 -14.67
C THR A 215 -0.87 22.07 -13.75
N PRO A 216 -1.32 22.82 -12.72
CA PRO A 216 -2.29 22.32 -11.77
C PRO A 216 -3.66 22.24 -12.44
N LYS A 217 -4.19 21.01 -12.48
CA LYS A 217 -5.52 20.56 -12.94
C LYS A 217 -5.54 19.86 -14.31
N SER A 218 -6.21 18.72 -14.29
CA SER A 218 -6.60 17.80 -15.35
C SER A 218 -5.62 16.67 -15.70
N HIS A 219 -6.23 15.50 -15.91
CA HIS A 219 -5.68 14.15 -16.02
C HIS A 219 -4.40 14.03 -16.87
N ILE A 220 -3.40 13.33 -16.34
CA ILE A 220 -2.21 12.92 -17.08
C ILE A 220 -2.61 11.83 -18.08
N LYS A 221 -2.77 12.21 -19.35
CA LYS A 221 -2.71 11.27 -20.48
C LYS A 221 -1.36 11.43 -21.15
N ILE A 222 -0.48 10.43 -21.02
CA ILE A 222 0.73 10.34 -21.82
C ILE A 222 0.32 9.78 -23.17
N ASP A 223 0.25 10.63 -24.19
CA ASP A 223 -0.02 10.19 -25.57
C ASP A 223 1.23 9.53 -26.17
N GLN A 224 1.27 8.20 -26.08
CA GLN A 224 2.35 7.37 -26.61
C GLN A 224 2.55 7.56 -28.13
N SER A 225 1.51 8.00 -28.87
CA SER A 225 1.59 8.16 -30.34
C SER A 225 2.45 9.37 -30.75
N THR A 226 2.45 10.43 -29.93
CA THR A 226 3.27 11.63 -30.15
C THR A 226 4.76 11.36 -29.85
N VAL A 227 5.04 10.49 -28.89
CA VAL A 227 6.41 10.05 -28.57
C VAL A 227 6.97 9.17 -29.68
N LEU A 228 6.21 8.19 -30.16
CA LEU A 228 6.65 7.30 -31.25
C LEU A 228 6.87 8.06 -32.57
N LYS A 229 5.98 8.98 -32.96
CA LYS A 229 6.11 9.76 -34.19
C LYS A 229 7.35 10.67 -34.21
N ARG A 230 7.77 11.17 -33.04
CA ARG A 230 9.00 11.99 -32.93
C ARG A 230 10.27 11.15 -32.98
N LEU A 231 10.23 9.90 -32.51
CA LEU A 231 11.35 8.96 -32.63
C LEU A 231 11.56 8.49 -34.07
N GLN A 232 10.47 8.30 -34.83
CA GLN A 232 10.55 7.90 -36.26
C GLN A 232 11.09 9.03 -37.17
N ASN A 233 10.77 10.30 -36.89
CA ASN A 233 11.28 11.45 -37.67
C ASN A 233 12.77 11.76 -37.46
N LEU A 234 13.44 11.12 -36.49
CA LEU A 234 14.87 11.29 -36.20
C LEU A 234 15.76 10.24 -36.88
N GLY A 235 15.22 9.42 -37.80
CA GLY A 235 15.99 8.48 -38.61
C GLY A 235 16.54 7.27 -37.85
N LEU A 236 16.06 7.01 -36.64
CA LEU A 236 16.38 5.79 -35.89
C LEU A 236 15.45 4.66 -36.36
N GLY A 237 15.88 3.96 -37.41
CA GLY A 237 15.20 2.76 -37.91
C GLY A 237 15.29 1.63 -36.90
N CYS A 238 14.23 1.43 -36.12
CA CYS A 238 13.95 0.14 -35.50
C CYS A 238 13.13 -0.69 -36.49
N GLU A 239 13.78 -1.28 -37.48
CA GLU A 239 13.19 -2.39 -38.22
C GLU A 239 13.46 -3.69 -37.45
N ASN A 240 12.38 -4.45 -37.22
CA ASN A 240 12.30 -5.81 -36.69
C ASN A 240 12.51 -6.01 -35.18
N ALA A 241 11.44 -5.79 -34.42
CA ALA A 241 11.15 -6.57 -33.23
C ALA A 241 9.73 -7.15 -33.35
N SER A 242 9.67 -8.39 -33.83
CA SER A 242 8.43 -9.16 -33.99
C SER A 242 7.89 -9.58 -32.62
N LEU A 243 6.62 -9.28 -32.37
CA LEU A 243 5.83 -9.83 -31.27
C LEU A 243 5.50 -11.29 -31.58
N THR A 244 5.92 -12.22 -30.71
CA THR A 244 5.34 -13.57 -30.65
C THR A 244 4.75 -13.84 -29.28
N SER A 245 3.45 -14.10 -29.31
CA SER A 245 2.56 -14.52 -28.23
C SER A 245 2.94 -15.85 -27.59
N ALA A 246 2.73 -15.99 -26.29
CA ALA A 246 2.49 -17.28 -25.64
C ALA A 246 1.29 -17.16 -24.68
N SER A 247 0.32 -18.06 -24.87
CA SER A 247 -0.93 -18.23 -24.11
C SER A 247 -0.75 -19.18 -22.90
N PRO A 248 -1.77 -19.36 -22.03
CA PRO A 248 -1.60 -19.66 -20.62
C PRO A 248 -1.65 -21.16 -20.30
N ALA A 249 -1.08 -21.55 -19.16
CA ALA A 249 -1.28 -22.87 -18.56
C ALA A 249 -2.00 -22.74 -17.21
N VAL A 250 -3.20 -23.30 -17.17
CA VAL A 250 -4.06 -23.55 -16.00
C VAL A 250 -3.56 -24.79 -15.27
N ALA A 251 -3.61 -24.80 -13.94
CA ALA A 251 -3.68 -26.02 -13.15
C ALA A 251 -4.46 -25.76 -11.85
N GLU A 252 -5.68 -26.27 -11.78
CA GLU A 252 -6.45 -26.48 -10.55
C GLU A 252 -5.91 -27.70 -9.80
N HIS A 253 -5.95 -27.67 -8.46
CA HIS A 253 -6.40 -28.82 -7.69
C HIS A 253 -6.90 -28.41 -6.29
N ASN A 254 -8.07 -28.96 -5.95
CA ASN A 254 -8.88 -28.72 -4.76
C ASN A 254 -8.45 -29.53 -3.51
N TYR A 255 -8.94 -29.03 -2.37
CA TYR A 255 -9.36 -29.68 -1.10
C TYR A 255 -8.51 -29.50 0.19
N ASN A 256 -9.25 -29.06 1.23
CA ASN A 256 -9.05 -29.13 2.70
C ASN A 256 -8.38 -27.96 3.43
N ASN A 257 -9.11 -26.87 3.71
CA ASN A 257 -8.59 -25.71 4.49
C ASN A 257 -9.44 -25.23 5.69
N ILE A 258 -10.26 -26.09 6.33
CA ILE A 258 -10.98 -25.71 7.56
C ILE A 258 -10.02 -25.51 8.76
N LEU A 259 -8.84 -26.13 8.75
CA LEU A 259 -7.79 -25.93 9.77
C LEU A 259 -6.71 -24.90 9.36
N ILE A 260 -6.63 -24.56 8.07
CA ILE A 260 -5.60 -23.64 7.55
C ILE A 260 -6.05 -22.18 7.66
N ASN A 261 -7.35 -21.88 7.62
CA ASN A 261 -7.83 -20.49 7.74
C ASN A 261 -7.67 -19.89 9.15
N THR A 262 -7.73 -20.70 10.21
CA THR A 262 -7.44 -20.22 11.58
C THR A 262 -5.95 -19.98 11.80
N LEU A 263 -5.10 -20.76 11.13
CA LEU A 263 -3.65 -20.61 11.17
C LEU A 263 -3.15 -19.46 10.27
N VAL A 264 -3.79 -19.15 9.15
CA VAL A 264 -3.39 -18.04 8.27
C VAL A 264 -3.65 -16.67 8.93
N LEU A 265 -4.73 -16.52 9.70
CA LEU A 265 -4.94 -15.32 10.52
C LEU A 265 -3.88 -15.16 11.63
N ALA A 266 -3.37 -16.26 12.20
CA ALA A 266 -2.31 -16.24 13.21
C ALA A 266 -0.90 -16.14 12.61
N THR A 267 -0.65 -16.66 11.40
CA THR A 267 0.69 -16.73 10.80
C THR A 267 1.12 -15.41 10.18
N ILE A 268 0.18 -14.57 9.72
CA ILE A 268 0.48 -13.18 9.34
C ILE A 268 0.83 -12.33 10.57
N ILE A 269 0.34 -12.71 11.76
CA ILE A 269 0.65 -12.03 13.04
C ILE A 269 1.99 -12.52 13.64
N ILE A 270 2.39 -13.78 13.44
CA ILE A 270 3.60 -14.36 14.06
C ILE A 270 4.88 -14.16 13.24
N THR A 271 4.80 -13.94 11.92
CA THR A 271 6.02 -13.77 11.08
C THR A 271 6.78 -12.46 11.31
N ALA A 272 6.22 -11.51 12.07
CA ALA A 272 6.97 -10.34 12.55
C ALA A 272 7.78 -10.60 13.84
N TYR A 273 7.62 -11.77 14.49
CA TYR A 273 8.26 -12.10 15.77
C TYR A 273 9.55 -12.94 15.68
N GLN A 274 10.07 -13.21 14.48
CA GLN A 274 11.36 -13.93 14.29
C GLN A 274 12.50 -13.10 13.71
N TYR A 275 12.36 -11.77 13.61
CA TYR A 275 13.48 -10.87 13.32
C TYR A 275 13.52 -9.69 14.31
N GLN A 276 13.81 -10.02 15.57
CA GLN A 276 14.52 -9.14 16.51
C GLN A 276 15.65 -9.92 17.16
#